data_AF-A0A957F5X0-F1
#
_entry.id   AF-A0A957F5X0-F1
#
_cell.length_a   1.000
_cell.length_b   1.000
_cell.length_c   1.000
_cell.angle_alpha   90.00
_cell.angle_beta   90.00
_cell.angle_gamma   90.00
#
_symmetry.space_group_name_H-M   'P 1'
#
loop_
_entity.id
_entity.type
_entity.pdbx_description
1 polymer ?
#
loop_
_entity_poly.entity_id
_entity_poly.type
_entity_poly.pdbx_seq_one_letter_code
_entity_poly.pdbx_strand_id
1 'polypeptide(L)'
;MTNYLPESGEQKAGSGKRNALALSALRSPLLLLVVPLLYLATLAQTPLLGDPSEFTTVAHVLGVAHPPGYAFITVLGKLFQTLLPVGSVAWRMHWLSAVVSTAGLLCVFGIVRTVTAVSNIPPRFGALAGLFAALTIGTAADHWQHSIHANPHIITATFTAANLYFLTKWWAANTPSPHHPITPSP
;
A
#
# COMPACT_ATOMS: atom_id res chain seq x y z
N MET A 1 -41.65 34.49 26.20
CA MET A 1 -40.31 35.04 26.45
C MET A 1 -39.33 34.17 25.68
N THR A 2 -38.81 34.73 24.58
CA THR A 2 -37.63 34.38 23.76
C THR A 2 -36.97 32.99 23.87
N ASN A 3 -36.96 32.31 22.71
CA ASN A 3 -36.02 31.26 22.30
C ASN A 3 -34.55 31.71 22.46
N TYR A 4 -33.64 30.80 22.83
CA TYR A 4 -32.24 30.78 22.36
C TYR A 4 -31.65 29.38 22.56
N LEU A 5 -31.58 28.57 21.50
CA LEU A 5 -30.75 27.36 21.43
C LEU A 5 -29.47 27.67 20.64
N PRO A 6 -28.28 27.67 21.26
CA PRO A 6 -27.03 27.83 20.55
C PRO A 6 -26.40 26.46 20.26
N GLU A 7 -27.01 25.61 19.43
CA GLU A 7 -26.42 24.29 19.08
C GLU A 7 -25.98 24.14 17.62
N SER A 8 -26.32 25.09 16.74
CA SER A 8 -26.05 24.94 15.29
C SER A 8 -24.64 25.34 14.86
N GLY A 9 -23.92 26.14 15.68
CA GLY A 9 -22.59 26.68 15.36
C GLY A 9 -21.44 25.71 15.62
N GLU A 10 -21.41 25.05 16.78
CA GLU A 10 -20.33 24.13 17.16
C GLU A 10 -20.35 22.83 16.36
N GLN A 11 -21.54 22.29 16.06
CA GLN A 11 -21.67 21.09 15.23
C GLN A 11 -21.24 21.32 13.77
N LYS A 12 -21.54 22.49 13.18
CA LYS A 12 -21.05 22.88 11.85
C LYS A 12 -19.55 23.11 11.83
N ALA A 13 -18.98 23.74 12.88
CA ALA A 13 -17.56 23.99 12.99
C ALA A 13 -16.74 22.69 13.14
N GLY A 14 -17.25 21.70 13.88
CA GLY A 14 -16.64 20.37 14.01
C GLY A 14 -16.69 19.55 12.73
N SER A 15 -17.79 19.61 11.98
CA SER A 15 -17.95 18.95 10.68
C SER A 15 -17.02 19.52 9.60
N GLY A 16 -16.88 20.85 9.53
CA GLY A 16 -15.96 21.51 8.59
C GLY A 16 -14.49 21.18 8.81
N LYS A 17 -14.04 21.13 10.07
CA LYS A 17 -12.66 20.71 10.41
C LYS A 17 -12.42 19.23 10.12
N ARG A 18 -13.39 18.35 10.38
CA ARG A 18 -13.31 16.91 10.05
C ARG A 18 -13.23 16.66 8.54
N ASN A 19 -14.02 17.37 7.74
CA ASN A 19 -14.00 17.26 6.28
C ASN A 19 -12.69 17.82 5.69
N ALA A 20 -12.17 18.93 6.22
CA ALA A 20 -10.87 19.48 5.82
C ALA A 20 -9.70 18.53 6.18
N LEU A 21 -9.73 17.91 7.37
CA LEU A 21 -8.76 16.90 7.79
C LEU A 21 -8.84 15.64 6.92
N ALA A 22 -10.04 15.14 6.59
CA ALA A 22 -10.25 14.00 5.70
C ALA A 22 -9.78 14.28 4.26
N LEU A 23 -10.08 15.46 3.71
CA LEU A 23 -9.61 15.90 2.39
C LEU A 23 -8.08 16.06 2.36
N SER A 24 -7.46 16.57 3.43
CA SER A 24 -5.99 16.67 3.52
C SER A 24 -5.30 15.31 3.71
N ALA A 25 -5.96 14.37 4.40
CA ALA A 25 -5.49 13.01 4.57
C ALA A 25 -5.49 12.22 3.25
N LEU A 26 -6.41 12.53 2.33
CA LEU A 26 -6.51 11.86 1.03
C LEU A 26 -5.50 12.38 -0.01
N ARG A 27 -5.01 13.62 0.13
CA ARG A 27 -4.05 14.23 -0.82
C ARG A 27 -2.67 13.60 -0.78
N SER A 28 -2.24 13.14 0.39
CA SER A 28 -0.88 12.60 0.58
C SER A 28 -0.67 11.27 -0.13
N PRO A 29 -1.52 10.23 0.02
CA PRO A 29 -1.35 8.99 -0.72
C PRO A 29 -1.50 9.17 -2.24
N LEU A 30 -2.19 10.22 -2.70
CA LEU A 30 -2.30 10.52 -4.13
C LEU A 30 -0.94 10.83 -4.77
N LEU A 31 0.00 11.41 -4.01
CA LEU A 31 1.36 11.64 -4.50
C LEU A 31 2.11 10.33 -4.77
N LEU A 32 1.72 9.22 -4.14
CA LEU A 32 2.30 7.91 -4.44
C LEU A 32 1.86 7.35 -5.80
N LEU A 33 0.88 7.96 -6.48
CA LEU A 33 0.55 7.59 -7.87
C LEU A 33 1.72 7.81 -8.83
N VAL A 34 2.71 8.62 -8.48
CA VAL A 34 3.93 8.74 -9.29
C VAL A 34 4.66 7.39 -9.44
N VAL A 35 4.61 6.52 -8.41
CA VAL A 35 5.33 5.25 -8.39
C VAL A 35 4.80 4.24 -9.43
N PRO A 36 3.50 3.88 -9.47
CA PRO A 36 2.99 3.00 -10.50
C PRO A 36 3.17 3.58 -11.91
N LEU A 37 3.16 4.90 -12.08
CA LEU A 37 3.44 5.54 -13.37
C LEU A 37 4.90 5.35 -13.79
N LEU A 38 5.85 5.50 -12.87
CA LEU A 38 7.27 5.25 -13.12
C LEU A 38 7.54 3.78 -13.44
N TYR A 39 6.91 2.87 -12.71
CA TYR A 39 7.01 1.43 -12.99
C TYR A 39 6.41 1.09 -14.35
N LEU A 40 5.24 1.61 -14.70
CA LEU A 40 4.63 1.40 -16.02
C LEU A 40 5.50 1.95 -17.16
N ALA A 41 6.11 3.12 -16.96
CA ALA A 41 7.00 3.74 -17.94
C ALA A 41 8.31 2.96 -18.15
N THR A 42 8.76 2.21 -17.14
CA THR A 42 10.02 1.43 -17.17
C THR A 42 9.78 -0.08 -17.23
N LEU A 43 8.52 -0.50 -17.34
CA LEU A 43 8.09 -1.88 -17.35
C LEU A 43 8.65 -2.62 -18.57
N ALA A 44 9.15 -3.83 -18.36
CA ALA A 44 9.49 -4.69 -19.49
C ALA A 44 8.24 -4.99 -20.34
N GLN A 45 8.39 -4.91 -21.66
CA GLN A 45 7.28 -5.11 -22.61
C GLN A 45 7.23 -6.55 -23.16
N THR A 46 8.35 -7.25 -23.06
CA THR A 46 8.59 -8.58 -23.63
C THR A 46 9.09 -9.53 -22.55
N PRO A 47 9.02 -10.85 -22.77
CA PRO A 47 9.65 -11.82 -21.87
C PRO A 47 11.12 -11.47 -21.64
N LEU A 48 11.56 -11.51 -20.38
CA LEU A 48 12.98 -11.47 -20.02
C LEU A 48 13.52 -12.87 -19.82
N LEU A 49 14.82 -13.03 -20.03
CA LEU A 49 15.52 -14.27 -19.70
C LEU A 49 15.49 -14.54 -18.19
N GLY A 50 15.51 -15.82 -17.84
CA GLY A 50 15.44 -16.28 -16.45
C GLY A 50 14.01 -16.37 -15.91
N ASP A 51 13.90 -16.32 -14.59
CA ASP A 51 12.68 -16.54 -13.82
C ASP A 51 11.45 -15.74 -14.29
N PRO A 52 11.54 -14.48 -14.76
CA PRO A 52 10.36 -13.75 -15.19
C PRO A 52 9.60 -14.42 -16.34
N SER A 53 10.31 -15.05 -17.28
CA SER A 53 9.68 -15.81 -18.38
C SER A 53 9.08 -17.12 -17.90
N GLU A 54 9.73 -17.80 -16.97
CA GLU A 54 9.21 -19.01 -16.33
C GLU A 54 7.91 -18.70 -15.58
N PHE A 55 7.92 -17.71 -14.68
CA PHE A 55 6.73 -17.31 -13.92
C PHE A 55 5.59 -16.84 -14.80
N THR A 56 5.91 -16.18 -15.91
CA THR A 56 4.91 -15.80 -16.91
C THR A 56 4.26 -17.03 -17.55
N THR A 57 5.08 -18.00 -17.96
CA THR A 57 4.64 -19.20 -18.68
C THR A 57 3.86 -20.13 -17.76
N VAL A 58 4.39 -20.45 -16.57
CA VAL A 58 3.72 -21.32 -15.61
C VAL A 58 2.40 -20.73 -15.14
N ALA A 59 2.31 -19.41 -14.92
CA ALA A 59 1.02 -18.76 -14.66
C ALA A 59 0.06 -18.90 -15.85
N HIS A 60 0.54 -18.75 -17.08
CA HIS A 60 -0.30 -18.82 -18.28
C HIS A 60 -0.95 -20.20 -18.47
N VAL A 61 -0.16 -21.26 -18.28
CA VAL A 61 -0.60 -22.66 -18.47
C VAL A 61 -1.08 -23.33 -17.19
N LEU A 62 -1.06 -22.63 -16.04
CA LEU A 62 -1.27 -23.21 -14.71
C LEU A 62 -0.31 -24.38 -14.40
N GLY A 63 0.96 -24.21 -14.77
CA GLY A 63 2.04 -25.14 -14.49
C GLY A 63 2.65 -24.96 -13.10
N VAL A 64 3.76 -25.66 -12.87
CA VAL A 64 4.54 -25.59 -11.62
C VAL A 64 5.91 -25.03 -11.95
N ALA A 65 6.31 -23.97 -11.25
CA ALA A 65 7.64 -23.39 -11.40
C ALA A 65 8.72 -24.27 -10.76
N HIS A 66 9.98 -23.91 -10.95
CA HIS A 66 11.11 -24.48 -10.21
C HIS A 66 10.84 -24.46 -8.69
N PRO A 67 11.43 -25.40 -7.91
CA PRO A 67 11.21 -25.47 -6.46
C PRO A 67 11.39 -24.12 -5.76
N PRO A 68 10.46 -23.71 -4.87
CA PRO A 68 9.38 -24.48 -4.24
C PRO A 68 8.05 -24.58 -5.02
N GLY A 69 8.00 -24.18 -6.29
CA GLY A 69 6.83 -24.32 -7.16
C GLY A 69 5.93 -23.09 -7.25
N TYR A 70 6.01 -22.16 -6.28
CA TYR A 70 5.43 -20.81 -6.35
C TYR A 70 3.93 -20.75 -6.70
N ALA A 71 3.13 -21.66 -6.13
CA ALA A 71 1.71 -21.84 -6.47
C ALA A 71 0.87 -20.54 -6.40
N PHE A 72 1.15 -19.67 -5.43
CA PHE A 72 0.37 -18.44 -5.26
C PHE A 72 0.54 -17.46 -6.44
N ILE A 73 1.77 -17.17 -6.88
CA ILE A 73 2.00 -16.30 -8.05
C ILE A 73 1.49 -16.94 -9.34
N THR A 74 1.52 -18.28 -9.46
CA THR A 74 0.95 -19.01 -10.60
C THR A 74 -0.55 -18.73 -10.73
N VAL A 75 -1.31 -18.95 -9.65
CA VAL A 75 -2.78 -18.76 -9.67
C VAL A 75 -3.15 -17.28 -9.79
N LEU A 76 -2.47 -16.40 -9.03
CA LEU A 76 -2.70 -14.96 -9.09
C LEU A 76 -2.37 -14.40 -10.48
N GLY A 77 -1.27 -14.86 -11.08
CA GLY A 77 -0.85 -14.52 -12.42
C GLY A 77 -1.88 -14.96 -13.46
N LYS A 78 -2.38 -16.20 -13.39
CA LYS A 78 -3.45 -16.67 -14.30
C LYS A 78 -4.70 -15.81 -14.18
N LEU A 79 -5.11 -15.51 -12.95
CA LEU A 79 -6.27 -14.66 -12.70
C LEU A 79 -6.08 -13.27 -13.33
N PHE A 80 -4.94 -12.63 -13.08
CA PHE A 80 -4.63 -11.31 -13.63
C PHE A 80 -4.60 -11.31 -15.16
N GLN A 81 -3.93 -12.28 -15.78
CA GLN A 81 -3.88 -12.42 -17.24
C GLN A 81 -5.25 -12.63 -17.88
N THR A 82 -6.17 -13.28 -17.16
CA THR A 82 -7.54 -13.59 -17.63
C THR A 82 -8.46 -12.38 -17.49
N LEU A 83 -8.41 -11.67 -16.36
CA LEU A 83 -9.22 -10.48 -16.12
C LEU A 83 -8.79 -9.28 -16.97
N LEU A 84 -7.52 -9.26 -17.40
CA LEU A 84 -6.95 -8.19 -18.17
C LEU A 84 -6.47 -8.69 -19.55
N PRO A 85 -7.36 -8.76 -20.56
CA PRO A 85 -7.03 -9.29 -21.89
C PRO A 85 -6.31 -8.27 -22.79
N VAL A 86 -5.46 -7.41 -22.23
CA VAL A 86 -4.76 -6.34 -22.97
C VAL A 86 -3.25 -6.58 -22.98
N GLY A 87 -2.59 -6.32 -24.11
CA GLY A 87 -1.14 -6.50 -24.25
C GLY A 87 -0.70 -7.96 -24.26
N SER A 88 0.62 -8.19 -24.23
CA SER A 88 1.21 -9.53 -24.21
C SER A 88 1.06 -10.19 -22.83
N VAL A 89 1.14 -11.52 -22.79
CA VAL A 89 1.07 -12.29 -21.53
C VAL A 89 2.20 -11.88 -20.56
N ALA A 90 3.41 -11.66 -21.08
CA ALA A 90 4.55 -11.15 -20.31
C ALA A 90 4.28 -9.76 -19.74
N TRP A 91 3.79 -8.84 -20.57
CA TRP A 91 3.46 -7.49 -20.13
C TRP A 91 2.43 -7.47 -18.99
N ARG A 92 1.38 -8.30 -19.08
CA ARG A 92 0.37 -8.45 -18.01
C ARG A 92 1.00 -8.92 -16.70
N MET A 93 1.94 -9.86 -16.76
CA MET A 93 2.63 -10.36 -15.58
C MET A 93 3.59 -9.35 -14.96
N HIS A 94 4.28 -8.57 -15.79
CA HIS A 94 5.10 -7.46 -15.30
C HIS A 94 4.23 -6.37 -14.68
N TRP A 95 3.06 -6.08 -15.25
CA TRP A 95 2.13 -5.12 -14.68
C TRP A 95 1.56 -5.60 -13.34
N LEU A 96 1.27 -6.90 -13.19
CA LEU A 96 0.89 -7.48 -11.90
C LEU A 96 1.94 -7.16 -10.82
N SER A 97 3.24 -7.34 -11.10
CA SER A 97 4.31 -6.97 -10.18
C SER A 97 4.24 -5.50 -9.75
N ALA A 98 4.07 -4.59 -10.72
CA ALA A 98 3.98 -3.15 -10.44
C ALA A 98 2.77 -2.79 -9.57
N VAL A 99 1.61 -3.42 -9.82
CA VAL A 99 0.38 -3.23 -9.03
C VAL A 99 0.59 -3.72 -7.59
N VAL A 100 1.13 -4.93 -7.43
CA VAL A 100 1.38 -5.53 -6.11
C VAL A 100 2.39 -4.69 -5.33
N SER A 101 3.50 -4.30 -5.97
CA SER A 101 4.50 -3.39 -5.40
C SER A 101 3.87 -2.10 -4.86
N THR A 102 3.03 -1.46 -5.69
CA THR A 102 2.35 -0.22 -5.30
C THR A 102 1.47 -0.41 -4.07
N ALA A 103 0.75 -1.53 -3.97
CA ALA A 103 -0.03 -1.86 -2.77
C ALA A 103 0.86 -2.04 -1.52
N GLY A 104 2.04 -2.65 -1.67
CA GLY A 104 3.04 -2.76 -0.61
C GLY A 104 3.55 -1.40 -0.13
N LEU A 105 3.83 -0.48 -1.04
CA LEU A 105 4.28 0.87 -0.70
C LEU A 105 3.19 1.71 -0.01
N LEU A 106 1.91 1.51 -0.36
CA LEU A 106 0.80 2.09 0.38
C LEU A 106 0.74 1.56 1.83
N CYS A 107 1.07 0.28 2.05
CA CYS A 107 1.19 -0.29 3.40
C CYS A 107 2.36 0.34 4.17
N VAL A 108 3.52 0.54 3.53
CA VAL A 108 4.67 1.24 4.12
C VAL A 108 4.29 2.66 4.54
N PHE A 109 3.64 3.42 3.67
CA PHE A 109 3.10 4.73 3.99
C PHE A 109 2.18 4.65 5.21
N GLY A 110 1.25 3.68 5.23
CA GLY A 110 0.34 3.43 6.33
C GLY A 110 1.01 3.11 7.66
N ILE A 111 2.11 2.34 7.66
CA ILE A 111 2.91 2.03 8.86
C ILE A 111 3.43 3.34 9.47
N VAL A 112 4.15 4.14 8.68
CA VAL A 112 4.75 5.39 9.16
C VAL A 112 3.69 6.38 9.62
N ARG A 113 2.56 6.47 8.91
CA ARG A 113 1.40 7.28 9.32
C ARG A 113 0.84 6.86 10.68
N THR A 114 0.79 5.57 10.94
CA THR A 114 0.26 5.03 12.19
C THR A 114 1.22 5.32 13.35
N VAL A 115 2.51 5.04 13.17
CA VAL A 115 3.54 5.31 14.18
C VAL A 115 3.61 6.81 14.52
N THR A 116 3.67 7.68 13.50
CA THR A 116 3.75 9.13 13.71
C THR A 116 2.50 9.70 14.40
N ALA A 117 1.33 9.13 14.14
CA ALA A 117 0.09 9.52 14.84
C ALA A 117 0.15 9.15 16.34
N VAL A 118 0.61 7.95 16.70
CA VAL A 118 0.78 7.53 18.10
C VAL A 118 1.82 8.40 18.81
N SER A 119 2.88 8.82 18.12
CA SER A 119 3.91 9.72 18.65
C SER A 119 3.49 11.20 18.73
N ASN A 120 2.21 11.54 18.48
CA ASN A 120 1.69 12.92 18.46
C ASN A 120 2.44 13.86 17.46
N ILE A 121 3.05 13.30 16.40
CA ILE A 121 3.67 14.08 15.34
C ILE A 121 2.56 14.73 14.51
N PRO A 122 2.67 16.03 14.15
CA PRO A 122 1.64 16.70 13.36
C PRO A 122 1.34 15.96 12.04
N PRO A 123 0.06 15.82 11.63
CA PRO A 123 -0.33 15.01 10.47
C PRO A 123 0.42 15.35 9.18
N ARG A 124 0.80 16.61 8.96
CA ARG A 124 1.60 17.02 7.79
C ARG A 124 2.98 16.38 7.76
N PHE A 125 3.67 16.33 8.90
CA PHE A 125 5.02 15.76 9.00
C PHE A 125 4.97 14.24 8.95
N GLY A 126 3.96 13.63 9.58
CA GLY A 126 3.74 12.18 9.43
C GLY A 126 3.44 11.76 8.00
N ALA A 127 2.73 12.60 7.23
CA ALA A 127 2.50 12.36 5.80
C ALA A 127 3.77 12.49 4.97
N LEU A 128 4.57 13.54 5.19
CA LEU A 128 5.87 13.71 4.53
C LEU A 128 6.84 12.57 4.86
N ALA A 129 6.91 12.14 6.12
CA ALA A 129 7.73 11.00 6.53
C ALA A 129 7.27 9.69 5.87
N GLY A 130 5.96 9.45 5.81
CA GLY A 130 5.42 8.27 5.14
C GLY A 130 5.68 8.27 3.63
N LEU A 131 5.53 9.44 2.98
CA LEU A 131 5.87 9.60 1.57
C LEU A 131 7.35 9.36 1.32
N PHE A 132 8.21 9.96 2.15
CA PHE A 132 9.65 9.77 2.07
C PHE A 132 10.04 8.29 2.20
N ALA A 133 9.48 7.58 3.18
CA ALA A 133 9.74 6.16 3.37
C ALA A 133 9.28 5.31 2.17
N ALA A 134 8.03 5.51 1.72
CA ALA A 134 7.49 4.75 0.59
C ALA A 134 8.22 5.06 -0.72
N LEU A 135 8.59 6.31 -0.98
CA LEU A 135 9.37 6.68 -2.16
C LEU A 135 10.78 6.11 -2.08
N THR A 136 11.45 6.21 -0.94
CA THR A 136 12.81 5.65 -0.77
C THR A 136 12.84 4.15 -1.07
N ILE A 137 11.88 3.39 -0.53
CA ILE A 137 11.77 1.95 -0.81
C ILE A 137 11.37 1.71 -2.27
N GLY A 138 10.36 2.42 -2.76
CA GLY A 138 9.87 2.27 -4.14
C GLY A 138 10.94 2.57 -5.19
N THR A 139 11.82 3.53 -4.92
CA THR A 139 12.90 3.89 -5.84
C THR A 139 14.21 3.14 -5.60
N ALA A 140 14.28 2.27 -4.59
CA ALA A 140 15.47 1.46 -4.34
C ALA A 140 15.68 0.48 -5.50
N ALA A 141 16.92 0.35 -5.99
CA ALA A 141 17.22 -0.38 -7.22
C ALA A 141 16.68 -1.82 -7.23
N ASP A 142 16.85 -2.55 -6.12
CA ASP A 142 16.38 -3.93 -6.01
C ASP A 142 14.84 -4.03 -6.01
N HIS A 143 14.17 -3.16 -5.26
CA HIS A 143 12.71 -3.14 -5.21
C HIS A 143 12.11 -2.69 -6.56
N TRP A 144 12.70 -1.67 -7.20
CA TRP A 144 12.30 -1.20 -8.52
C TRP A 144 12.42 -2.32 -9.54
N GLN A 145 13.57 -3.00 -9.59
CA GLN A 145 13.82 -4.10 -10.52
C GLN A 145 12.72 -5.17 -10.42
N HIS A 146 12.39 -5.63 -9.21
CA HIS A 146 11.35 -6.62 -8.98
C HIS A 146 9.92 -6.10 -9.19
N SER A 147 9.74 -4.77 -9.26
CA SER A 147 8.45 -4.13 -9.56
C SER A 147 8.18 -4.01 -11.06
N ILE A 148 9.21 -4.03 -11.90
CA ILE A 148 9.09 -3.82 -13.36
C ILE A 148 9.13 -5.11 -14.19
N HIS A 149 9.35 -6.26 -13.56
CA HIS A 149 9.23 -7.57 -14.18
C HIS A 149 8.59 -8.60 -13.24
N ALA A 150 8.21 -9.76 -13.80
CA ALA A 150 7.45 -10.79 -13.10
C ALA A 150 8.37 -11.51 -12.11
N ASN A 151 8.13 -11.34 -10.81
CA ASN A 151 8.95 -11.99 -9.79
C ASN A 151 8.16 -12.19 -8.48
N PRO A 152 8.25 -13.36 -7.82
CA PRO A 152 7.57 -13.62 -6.55
C PRO A 152 8.08 -12.74 -5.39
N HIS A 153 9.31 -12.23 -5.43
CA HIS A 153 9.88 -11.42 -4.35
C HIS A 153 9.03 -10.18 -4.04
N ILE A 154 8.45 -9.54 -5.06
CA ILE A 154 7.63 -8.34 -4.85
C ILE A 154 6.29 -8.66 -4.17
N ILE A 155 5.75 -9.85 -4.41
CA ILE A 155 4.57 -10.36 -3.73
C ILE A 155 4.90 -10.61 -2.27
N THR A 156 5.98 -11.33 -1.98
CA THR A 156 6.44 -11.58 -0.60
C THR A 156 6.69 -10.27 0.16
N ALA A 157 7.38 -9.31 -0.45
CA ALA A 157 7.64 -8.00 0.14
C ALA A 157 6.33 -7.26 0.47
N THR A 158 5.35 -7.32 -0.43
CA THR A 158 4.03 -6.70 -0.24
C THR A 158 3.25 -7.37 0.89
N PHE A 159 3.23 -8.70 0.95
CA PHE A 159 2.60 -9.42 2.06
C PHE A 159 3.27 -9.09 3.40
N THR A 160 4.60 -9.02 3.45
CA THR A 160 5.33 -8.59 4.64
C THR A 160 4.93 -7.17 5.06
N ALA A 161 4.89 -6.23 4.13
CA ALA A 161 4.46 -4.85 4.40
C ALA A 161 3.01 -4.78 4.88
N ALA A 162 2.10 -5.56 4.28
CA ALA A 162 0.69 -5.61 4.69
C ALA A 162 0.54 -6.18 6.11
N ASN A 163 1.23 -7.28 6.43
CA ASN A 163 1.22 -7.87 7.78
C ASN A 163 1.75 -6.88 8.82
N LEU A 164 2.88 -6.22 8.55
CA LEU A 164 3.44 -5.19 9.43
C LEU A 164 2.48 -4.01 9.58
N TYR A 165 1.82 -3.59 8.51
CA TYR A 165 0.84 -2.51 8.55
C TYR A 165 -0.35 -2.84 9.47
N PHE A 166 -0.96 -4.01 9.29
CA PHE A 166 -2.09 -4.42 10.13
C PHE A 166 -1.69 -4.64 11.58
N LEU A 167 -0.51 -5.23 11.83
CA LEU A 167 0.03 -5.39 13.17
C LEU A 167 0.28 -4.03 13.84
N THR A 168 0.88 -3.08 13.10
CA THR A 168 1.12 -1.71 13.58
C THR A 168 -0.19 -1.00 13.91
N LYS A 169 -1.21 -1.15 13.06
CA LYS A 169 -2.54 -0.60 13.31
C LYS A 169 -3.22 -1.21 14.53
N TRP A 170 -3.12 -2.52 14.68
CA TRP A 170 -3.65 -3.22 15.84
C TRP A 170 -2.96 -2.74 17.12
N TRP A 171 -1.62 -2.67 17.13
CA TRP A 171 -0.85 -2.16 18.26
C TRP A 171 -1.23 -0.72 18.63
N ALA A 172 -1.36 0.16 17.64
CA ALA A 172 -1.72 1.56 17.86
C ALA A 172 -3.12 1.73 18.45
N ALA A 173 -4.09 0.89 18.03
CA ALA A 173 -5.44 0.89 18.58
C ALA A 173 -5.47 0.47 20.06
N ASN A 174 -4.50 -0.32 20.50
CA ASN A 174 -4.41 -0.87 21.85
C ASN A 174 -3.48 -0.07 22.77
N THR A 175 -2.87 1.03 22.28
CA THR A 175 -2.01 1.89 23.11
C THR A 175 -2.89 2.88 23.89
N PRO A 176 -2.88 2.87 25.24
CA PRO A 176 -3.72 3.77 26.03
C PRO A 176 -3.38 5.23 25.76
N SER A 177 -4.40 6.07 25.59
CA SER A 177 -4.18 7.52 25.53
C SER A 177 -3.76 8.02 26.92
N PRO A 178 -2.77 8.92 27.04
CA PRO A 178 -2.24 9.39 28.32
C PRO A 178 -3.27 10.10 29.23
N HIS A 179 -4.50 10.28 28.78
CA HIS A 179 -5.57 10.98 29.50
C HIS A 179 -6.65 10.08 30.12
N HIS A 180 -6.50 8.75 30.13
CA HIS A 180 -7.42 7.90 30.90
C HIS A 180 -6.82 7.60 32.28
N PRO A 181 -7.35 8.17 33.38
CA PRO A 181 -7.00 7.70 34.71
C PRO A 181 -7.41 6.23 34.80
N ILE A 182 -6.49 5.38 35.25
CA ILE A 182 -6.85 4.04 35.70
C ILE A 182 -7.70 4.26 36.95
N THR A 183 -9.02 4.18 36.84
CA THR A 183 -9.87 4.05 38.02
C THR A 183 -9.65 2.64 38.56
N PRO A 184 -9.09 2.46 39.78
CA PRO A 184 -9.08 1.14 40.39
C PRO A 184 -10.54 0.72 40.59
N SER A 185 -10.89 -0.46 40.08
CA SER A 185 -12.17 -1.11 40.39
C SER A 185 -12.24 -1.43 41.89
N PRO A 186 -13.43 -1.33 42.52
CA PRO A 186 -13.63 -1.60 43.94
C PRO A 186 -13.34 -3.05 44.33
#